data_AF-A0A3N5DUP6-F1
#
_entry.id   AF-A0A3N5DUP6-F1
#
_cell.length_a   1.000
_cell.length_b   1.000
_cell.length_c   1.000
_cell.angle_alpha   90.00
_cell.angle_beta   90.00
_cell.angle_gamma   90.00
#
_symmetry.space_group_name_H-M   'P 1'
#
loop_
_entity.id
_entity.type
_entity.pdbx_description
1 polymer ?
#
loop_
_entity_poly.entity_id
_entity_poly.type
_entity_poly.pdbx_seq_one_letter_code
_entity_poly.pdbx_strand_id
1 'polypeptide(L)' 'MNTNVIGYWNGKKEKLKQIYPTISDEDLNFQEGKEKEMMEMLGYKLGKTREELNSIISSIK' A
#
# COMPACT_ATOMS: atom_id res chain seq x y z
N MET A 1 6.49 10.23 -20.66
CA MET A 1 5.26 9.46 -20.37
C MET A 1 5.39 8.94 -18.93
N ASN A 2 4.81 9.60 -17.93
CA ASN A 2 5.03 9.25 -16.51
C ASN A 2 3.72 9.33 -15.70
N THR A 3 2.71 8.57 -16.09
CA THR A 3 1.39 8.61 -15.43
C THR A 3 0.76 7.22 -15.40
N ASN A 4 1.43 6.26 -14.73
CA ASN A 4 0.86 4.94 -14.44
C ASN A 4 1.10 4.46 -13.00
N VAL A 5 1.59 5.34 -12.12
CA VAL A 5 1.85 4.99 -10.72
C VAL A 5 0.54 4.93 -9.92
N ILE A 6 -0.43 5.78 -10.27
CA ILE A 6 -1.70 5.96 -9.54
C ILE A 6 -2.59 4.71 -9.65
N GLY A 7 -2.78 4.19 -10.87
CA GLY A 7 -3.58 2.98 -11.11
C GLY A 7 -2.94 1.73 -10.52
N TYR A 8 -1.60 1.66 -10.53
CA TYR A 8 -0.84 0.57 -9.93
C TYR A 8 -1.07 0.47 -8.42
N TRP A 9 -1.17 1.59 -7.72
CA TRP A 9 -1.39 1.58 -6.28
C TRP A 9 -2.81 1.26 -5.85
N ASN A 10 -3.83 1.73 -6.58
CA ASN A 10 -5.22 1.40 -6.22
C ASN A 10 -5.48 -0.12 -6.22
N GLY A 11 -4.98 -0.85 -7.22
CA GLY A 11 -5.12 -2.31 -7.23
C GLY A 11 -4.35 -3.01 -6.10
N LYS A 12 -3.18 -2.47 -5.72
CA LYS A 12 -2.38 -3.02 -4.61
C LYS A 12 -2.99 -2.75 -3.25
N LYS A 13 -3.60 -1.58 -3.05
CA LYS A 13 -4.35 -1.23 -1.85
C LYS A 13 -5.50 -2.22 -1.62
N GLU A 14 -6.27 -2.52 -2.66
CA GLU A 14 -7.36 -3.50 -2.54
C GLU A 14 -6.85 -4.90 -2.17
N LYS A 15 -5.76 -5.39 -2.80
CA LYS A 15 -5.18 -6.69 -2.41
C LYS A 15 -4.61 -6.67 -1.00
N LEU A 16 -3.95 -5.58 -0.58
CA LEU A 16 -3.46 -5.42 0.79
C LEU A 16 -4.61 -5.52 1.80
N LYS A 17 -5.73 -4.85 1.53
CA LYS A 17 -6.94 -4.94 2.36
C LYS A 17 -7.50 -6.36 2.45
N GLN A 18 -7.46 -7.11 1.34
CA GLN A 18 -7.89 -8.52 1.33
C GLN A 18 -6.95 -9.41 2.16
N ILE A 19 -5.64 -9.19 2.09
CA ILE A 19 -4.64 -9.97 2.84
C ILE A 19 -4.65 -9.57 4.33
N TYR A 20 -4.85 -8.29 4.62
CA TYR A 20 -4.77 -7.70 5.93
C TYR A 20 -6.10 -7.03 6.31
N PRO A 21 -7.03 -7.77 6.92
CA PRO A 21 -8.32 -7.22 7.38
C PRO A 21 -8.18 -6.19 8.51
N THR A 22 -6.97 -5.99 9.05
CA THR A 22 -6.61 -4.94 10.00
C THR A 22 -6.56 -3.55 9.36
N ILE A 23 -6.33 -3.49 8.04
CA ILE A 23 -6.30 -2.23 7.29
C ILE A 23 -7.73 -1.89 6.83
N SER A 24 -8.20 -0.68 7.12
CA SER A 24 -9.49 -0.19 6.63
C SER A 24 -9.31 0.71 5.40
N ASP A 25 -10.39 1.00 4.67
CA ASP A 25 -10.32 1.93 3.52
C ASP A 25 -9.79 3.29 3.91
N GLU A 26 -10.11 3.77 5.11
CA GLU A 26 -9.58 5.04 5.64
C GLU A 26 -8.05 5.01 5.75
N ASP A 27 -7.47 3.89 6.18
CA ASP A 27 -6.02 3.72 6.25
C ASP A 27 -5.36 3.51 4.88
N LEU A 28 -6.14 3.39 3.80
CA LEU A 28 -5.63 3.28 2.42
C LEU A 28 -5.96 4.54 1.59
N ASN A 29 -6.74 5.45 2.18
CA ASN A 29 -7.16 6.71 1.58
C ASN A 29 -6.05 7.77 1.69
N PHE A 30 -5.02 7.57 0.86
CA PHE A 30 -3.93 8.52 0.72
C PHE A 30 -4.04 9.29 -0.58
N GLN A 31 -3.77 10.60 -0.48
CA GLN A 31 -3.65 11.49 -1.64
C GLN A 31 -2.47 11.06 -2.53
N GLU A 32 -2.58 11.40 -3.81
CA GLU A 32 -1.51 11.19 -4.80
C GLU A 32 -0.19 11.82 -4.31
N GLY A 33 0.91 11.06 -4.42
CA GLY A 33 2.22 11.45 -3.91
C GLY A 33 2.50 11.09 -2.45
N LYS A 34 1.51 10.64 -1.67
CA LYS A 34 1.69 10.17 -0.27
C LYS A 34 1.95 8.67 -0.15
N GLU A 35 2.35 8.00 -1.23
CA GLU A 35 2.66 6.56 -1.24
C GLU A 35 3.76 6.18 -0.24
N LYS A 36 4.73 7.07 -0.04
CA LYS A 36 5.80 6.87 0.95
C LYS A 36 5.24 6.87 2.37
N GLU A 37 4.42 7.87 2.71
CA GLU A 37 3.78 7.97 4.03
C GLU A 37 2.84 6.78 4.28
N MET A 38 2.07 6.40 3.27
CA MET A 38 1.23 5.20 3.30
C MET A 38 2.04 3.95 3.65
N MET A 39 3.16 3.73 2.95
CA MET A 39 4.02 2.57 3.19
C MET A 39 4.57 2.54 4.61
N GLU A 40 4.97 3.69 5.15
CA GLU A 40 5.45 3.78 6.52
C GLU A 40 4.32 3.51 7.51
N MET A 41 3.15 4.12 7.33
CA MET A 41 1.98 3.90 8.19
C MET A 41 1.51 2.44 8.18
N LEU A 42 1.44 1.83 7.00
CA LEU A 42 1.13 0.40 6.86
C LEU A 42 2.18 -0.47 7.57
N GLY A 43 3.46 -0.10 7.50
CA GLY A 43 4.52 -0.83 8.18
C GLY A 43 4.33 -0.81 9.69
N TYR A 44 4.07 0.37 10.24
CA TYR A 44 3.77 0.52 11.66
C TYR A 44 2.49 -0.22 12.06
N LYS A 45 1.40 -0.10 11.28
CA LYS A 45 0.10 -0.71 11.60
C LYS A 45 0.11 -2.23 11.53
N LEU A 46 0.82 -2.79 10.55
CA LEU A 46 0.95 -4.23 10.36
C LEU A 46 2.10 -4.84 11.18
N GLY A 47 2.93 -4.01 11.82
CA GLY A 47 4.16 -4.46 12.48
C GLY A 47 5.17 -5.05 11.51
N LYS A 48 5.16 -4.62 10.24
CA LYS A 48 6.02 -5.12 9.17
C LYS A 48 7.06 -4.08 8.80
N THR A 49 8.24 -4.56 8.42
CA THR A 49 9.26 -3.67 7.88
C THR A 49 8.85 -3.15 6.50
N ARG A 50 9.39 -1.99 6.13
CA ARG A 50 9.16 -1.40 4.81
C ARG A 50 9.60 -2.32 3.67
N GLU A 51 10.58 -3.19 3.92
CA GLU A 51 11.06 -4.20 2.97
C GLU A 51 10.06 -5.33 2.78
N GLU A 52 9.48 -5.86 3.87
CA GLU A 52 8.43 -6.86 3.79
C GLU A 52 7.21 -6.32 3.03
N LEU A 53 6.77 -5.10 3.35
CA LEU A 53 5.67 -4.45 2.64
C LEU A 53 5.97 -4.26 1.17
N ASN A 54 7.16 -3.77 0.82
CA ASN A 54 7.59 -3.66 -0.57
C ASN A 54 7.62 -5.01 -1.27
N SER A 55 8.00 -6.09 -0.59
CA SER A 55 8.01 -7.44 -1.14
C SER A 55 6.59 -7.93 -1.43
N ILE A 56 5.66 -7.75 -0.49
CA ILE A 56 4.23 -8.08 -0.66
C ILE A 56 3.65 -7.29 -1.84
N ILE A 57 3.87 -5.98 -1.84
CA ILE A 57 3.38 -5.08 -2.86
C ILE A 57 4.00 -5.43 -4.20
N SER A 58 5.30 -5.69 -4.29
CA SER A 58 5.95 -6.13 -5.54
C SER A 58 5.50 -7.53 -6.00
N SER A 59 5.12 -8.40 -5.07
CA SER A 59 4.56 -9.72 -5.35
C SER A 59 3.12 -9.64 -5.87
N ILE A 60 2.40 -8.56 -5.55
CA ILE A 60 1.10 -8.26 -6.16
C ILE A 60 1.32 -7.90 -7.64
N LYS A 61 1.12 -8.93 -8.47
CA LYS A 61 1.05 -8.87 -9.93
C LYS A 61 -0.17 -8.11 -10.41
#